data_AF-A0AAU1CUI3-F1
#
_entry.id   AF-A0AAU1CUI3-F1
#
_cell.length_a   1.000
_cell.length_b   1.000
_cell.length_c   1.000
_cell.angle_alpha   90.00
_cell.angle_beta   90.00
_cell.angle_gamma   90.00
#
_symmetry.space_group_name_H-M   'P 1'
#
loop_
_entity.id
_entity.type
_entity.pdbx_description
1 polymer ?
#
loop_
_entity_poly.entity_id
_entity_poly.type
_entity_poly.pdbx_seq_one_letter_code
_entity_poly.pdbx_strand_id
1 'polypeptide(L)' 'MTAAKRTTRRTAKPKAAPEAAPCPDCQTGQVSESFKVGGRSKRESTDRQEALCLTCFGTGQAPTP' A
#
# COMPACT_ATOMS: atom_id res chain seq x y z
N MET A 1 6.49 -55.25 20.43
CA MET A 1 7.02 -53.89 20.24
C MET A 1 5.89 -53.02 19.73
N THR A 2 5.44 -52.05 20.51
CA THR A 2 4.19 -51.31 20.25
C THR A 2 4.50 -50.00 19.52
N ALA A 3 3.93 -49.81 18.32
CA ALA A 3 4.21 -48.66 17.46
C ALA A 3 3.57 -47.37 18.01
N ALA A 4 4.37 -46.32 18.15
CA ALA A 4 3.92 -45.01 18.59
C ALA A 4 3.06 -44.33 17.51
N LYS A 5 1.83 -43.93 17.86
CA LYS A 5 0.94 -43.16 16.99
C LYS A 5 1.51 -41.75 16.80
N ARG A 6 1.89 -41.41 15.57
CA ARG A 6 2.27 -40.05 15.16
C ARG A 6 1.00 -39.21 14.97
N THR A 7 0.74 -38.28 15.88
CA THR A 7 -0.24 -37.21 15.70
C THR A 7 0.36 -36.13 14.81
N THR A 8 -0.13 -36.01 13.58
CA THR A 8 0.20 -34.90 12.69
C THR A 8 -0.46 -33.61 13.23
N ARG A 9 0.35 -32.60 13.57
CA ARG A 9 -0.17 -31.27 13.91
C ARG A 9 -0.77 -30.66 12.65
N ARG A 10 -2.05 -30.29 12.74
CA ARG A 10 -2.74 -29.52 11.71
C ARG A 10 -2.13 -28.12 11.70
N THR A 11 -1.45 -27.76 10.61
CA THR A 11 -0.92 -26.42 10.41
C THR A 11 -2.08 -25.43 10.45
N ALA A 12 -2.07 -24.51 11.42
CA ALA A 12 -3.03 -23.43 11.46
C ALA A 12 -2.88 -22.61 10.18
N LYS A 13 -3.97 -22.46 9.41
CA LYS A 13 -3.98 -21.53 8.28
C LYS A 13 -3.72 -20.13 8.83
N PRO A 14 -2.81 -19.34 8.24
CA PRO A 14 -2.66 -17.95 8.63
C PRO A 14 -4.02 -17.27 8.48
N LYS A 15 -4.47 -16.63 9.56
CA LYS A 15 -5.68 -15.83 9.59
C LYS A 15 -5.50 -14.77 8.51
N ALA A 16 -6.40 -14.74 7.51
CA ALA A 16 -6.37 -13.70 6.49
C ALA A 16 -6.26 -12.36 7.22
N ALA A 17 -5.23 -11.57 6.88
CA ALA A 17 -5.11 -10.22 7.41
C ALA A 17 -6.45 -9.51 7.14
N PRO A 18 -7.00 -8.76 8.10
CA PRO A 18 -8.20 -7.97 7.83
C PRO A 18 -7.94 -7.16 6.56
N GLU A 19 -8.88 -7.16 5.62
CA GLU A 19 -8.81 -6.28 4.45
C GLU A 19 -8.51 -4.88 4.97
N ALA A 20 -7.31 -4.38 4.66
CA ALA A 20 -6.90 -3.08 5.16
C ALA A 20 -7.85 -2.06 4.56
N ALA A 21 -8.37 -1.17 5.41
CA ALA A 21 -9.29 -0.12 4.98
C ALA A 21 -8.65 0.70 3.84
N PRO A 22 -9.44 1.27 2.93
CA PRO A 22 -8.89 2.15 1.89
C PRO A 22 -8.18 3.36 2.50
N CYS A 23 -7.14 3.85 1.83
CA CYS A 23 -6.44 5.06 2.24
C CYS A 23 -7.40 6.27 2.22
N PRO A 24 -7.41 7.14 3.25
CA PRO A 24 -8.32 8.30 3.29
C PRO A 24 -7.98 9.37 2.25
N ASP A 25 -6.73 9.44 1.80
CA ASP A 25 -6.23 10.52 0.93
C ASP A 25 -6.12 10.13 -0.55
N CYS A 26 -6.15 8.83 -0.86
CA CYS A 26 -6.01 8.34 -2.22
C CYS A 26 -6.77 7.03 -2.44
N GLN A 27 -7.17 6.77 -3.69
CA GLN A 27 -7.88 5.54 -4.04
C GLN A 27 -6.94 4.43 -4.53
N THR A 28 -5.88 4.79 -5.24
CA THR A 28 -5.01 3.85 -5.98
C THR A 28 -3.56 3.87 -5.49
N GLY A 29 -3.28 4.57 -4.40
CA GLY A 29 -1.90 4.77 -3.90
C GLY A 29 -1.17 5.95 -4.54
N GLN A 30 -1.81 6.70 -5.42
CA GLN A 30 -1.23 7.86 -6.10
C GLN A 30 -2.14 9.09 -5.98
N VAL A 31 -1.53 10.27 -6.09
CA VAL A 31 -2.20 11.58 -6.08
C VAL A 31 -1.79 12.40 -7.30
N SER A 32 -2.67 13.30 -7.73
CA SER A 32 -2.44 14.15 -8.91
C SER A 32 -1.94 15.53 -8.52
N GLU A 33 -0.66 15.82 -8.76
CA GLU A 33 0.00 17.06 -8.35
C GLU A 33 0.38 17.96 -9.53
N SER A 34 0.34 19.27 -9.29
CA SER A 34 0.92 20.28 -10.19
C SER A 34 2.44 20.28 -10.05
N PHE A 35 3.16 20.34 -11.17
CA PHE A 35 4.61 20.44 -11.18
C PHE A 35 5.08 21.70 -11.92
N LYS A 36 6.30 22.15 -11.63
CA LYS A 36 6.89 23.32 -12.30
C LYS A 36 8.02 22.89 -13.24
N VAL A 37 8.04 23.48 -14.43
CA VAL A 37 9.03 23.23 -15.49
C VAL A 37 9.89 24.47 -15.74
N GLY A 38 11.11 24.25 -16.26
CA GLY A 38 12.06 25.32 -16.57
C GLY A 38 13.17 25.50 -15.53
N GLY A 39 14.30 26.04 -15.98
CA GLY A 39 15.53 26.19 -15.19
C GLY A 39 15.47 27.34 -14.18
N ARG A 40 15.79 28.57 -14.63
CA ARG A 40 15.87 29.76 -13.75
C ARG A 40 14.51 30.31 -13.34
N SER A 41 13.53 30.27 -14.24
CA SER A 41 12.15 30.67 -13.95
C SER A 41 11.27 29.45 -14.07
N LYS A 42 10.85 28.91 -12.91
CA LYS A 42 9.98 27.75 -12.83
C LYS A 42 8.53 28.17 -13.14
N ARG A 43 8.00 27.74 -14.28
CA ARG A 43 6.61 27.92 -14.69
C ARG A 43 5.77 26.76 -14.20
N GLU A 44 4.58 27.00 -13.68
CA GLU A 44 3.63 25.91 -13.41
C GLU A 44 3.20 25.24 -14.73
N SER A 45 3.25 23.92 -14.75
CA SER A 45 2.74 23.13 -15.88
C SER A 45 1.22 23.16 -15.89
N THR A 46 0.63 23.16 -17.07
CA THR A 46 -0.82 22.93 -17.22
C THR A 46 -1.19 21.46 -17.00
N ASP A 47 -0.20 20.57 -17.15
CA ASP A 47 -0.36 19.14 -16.91
C ASP A 47 -0.27 18.80 -15.43
N ARG A 48 -0.79 17.62 -15.08
CA ARG A 48 -0.65 17.03 -13.75
C ARG A 48 0.26 15.82 -13.80
N GLN A 49 1.05 15.65 -12.74
CA GLN A 49 1.91 14.49 -12.56
C GLN A 49 1.30 13.59 -11.48
N GLU A 50 1.33 12.28 -11.72
CA GLU A 50 1.03 11.31 -10.67
C GLU A 50 2.22 11.23 -9.71
N ALA A 51 1.94 11.42 -8.43
CA ALA A 51 2.89 11.32 -7.34
C ALA A 51 2.48 10.19 -6.39
N LEU A 52 3.46 9.60 -5.71
CA LEU A 52 3.23 8.59 -4.69
C LEU A 52 2.42 9.20 -3.54
N CYS A 53 1.32 8.55 -3.13
CA CYS A 53 0.61 8.97 -1.93
C CYS A 53 1.48 8.69 -0.70
N LEU A 54 1.86 9.74 0.00
CA LEU A 54 2.76 9.65 1.16
C LEU A 54 2.07 9.13 2.42
N THR A 55 0.74 9.16 2.48
CA THR A 55 -0.03 8.60 3.61
C THR A 55 0.02 7.08 3.63
N CYS A 56 -0.12 6.44 2.46
CA CYS A 56 -0.15 4.98 2.34
C CYS A 56 1.09 4.40 1.66
N PHE A 57 2.06 5.23 1.31
CA PHE A 57 3.27 4.85 0.55
C PHE A 57 2.98 4.03 -0.71
N GLY A 58 1.95 4.41 -1.47
CA GLY A 58 1.61 3.71 -2.72
C GLY A 58 0.74 2.46 -2.60
N THR A 59 0.38 2.03 -1.38
CA THR A 59 -0.41 0.80 -1.20
C THR A 59 -1.91 0.97 -1.48
N GLY A 60 -2.44 2.19 -1.44
CA GLY A 60 -3.87 2.47 -1.52
C GLY A 60 -4.66 2.03 -0.28
N GLN A 61 -3.96 1.52 0.75
CA GLN A 61 -4.55 1.05 2.00
C GLN A 61 -4.18 2.00 3.16
N ALA A 62 -5.03 2.09 4.17
CA ALA A 62 -4.78 2.90 5.35
C ALA A 62 -3.50 2.40 6.05
N PRO A 63 -2.61 3.32 6.50
CA PRO A 63 -1.43 2.92 7.26
C PRO A 63 -1.90 2.23 8.54
N THR A 64 -1.35 1.04 8.82
CA THR A 64 -1.55 0.39 10.11
C THR A 64 -0.80 1.20 11.17
N PRO A 65 -1.45 1.58 12.29
CA PRO A 65 -0.80 2.30 13.37
C PRO A 65 0.30 1.47 14.06
#